data_AF-A0A3D0XCS2-F1
#
_entry.id   AF-A0A3D0XCS2-F1
#
_cell.length_a   1.000
_cell.length_b   1.000
_cell.length_c   1.000
_cell.angle_alpha   90.00
_cell.angle_beta   90.00
_cell.angle_gamma   90.00
#
_symmetry.space_group_name_H-M   'P 1'
#
loop_
_entity.id
_entity.type
_entity.pdbx_description
1 polymer ?
#
loop_
_entity_poly.entity_id
_entity_poly.type
_entity_poly.pdbx_seq_one_letter_code
_entity_poly.pdbx_strand_id
1 'polypeptide(L)' 'NKIECIRYCENAISEMWEKYGKSTDFNKRREVYAHCKDVCKKNGYTGECFVTLWNTASKSVHGA' A
#
# COMPACT_ATOMS: atom_id res chain seq x y z
N ASN A 1 -12.80 -7.80 4.28
CA ASN A 1 -13.68 -6.68 3.86
C ASN A 1 -12.90 -5.77 2.90
N LYS A 2 -13.44 -5.36 1.74
CA LYS A 2 -12.69 -4.60 0.69
C LYS A 2 -12.01 -3.33 1.21
N ILE A 3 -12.71 -2.61 2.08
CA ILE A 3 -12.31 -1.31 2.64
C ILE A 3 -11.09 -1.44 3.57
N GLU A 4 -10.95 -2.58 4.25
CA GLU A 4 -9.84 -2.79 5.20
C GLU A 4 -8.50 -2.90 4.49
N CYS A 5 -8.42 -3.55 3.32
CA CYS A 5 -7.13 -3.66 2.63
C CYS A 5 -6.68 -2.31 2.04
N ILE A 6 -7.62 -1.50 1.54
CA ILE A 6 -7.32 -0.16 1.03
C ILE A 6 -6.77 0.71 2.18
N ARG A 7 -7.49 0.77 3.30
CA ARG A 7 -7.06 1.54 4.47
C ARG A 7 -5.71 1.07 5.03
N TYR A 8 -5.48 -0.24 5.03
CA TYR A 8 -4.20 -0.79 5.46
C TYR A 8 -3.05 -0.34 4.54
N CYS A 9 -3.21 -0.48 3.22
CA CYS A 9 -2.22 0.00 2.24
C CYS A 9 -1.95 1.51 2.39
N GLU A 10 -3.00 2.32 2.52
CA GLU A 10 -2.88 3.78 2.67
C GLU A 10 -2.11 4.16 3.94
N ASN A 11 -2.47 3.58 5.09
CA ASN A 11 -1.75 3.83 6.34
C ASN A 11 -0.30 3.36 6.26
N ALA A 12 -0.04 2.16 5.75
CA ALA A 12 1.32 1.63 5.69
C ALA A 12 2.22 2.45 4.74
N ILE A 13 1.67 3.01 3.66
CA ILE A 13 2.38 3.94 2.78
C ILE A 13 2.62 5.28 3.49
N SER A 14 1.61 5.82 4.20
CA SER A 14 1.74 7.06 4.97
C SER A 14 2.81 6.94 6.06
N GLU A 15 2.73 5.91 6.92
CA GLU A 15 3.69 5.66 7.99
C GLU A 15 5.11 5.49 7.44
N MET A 16 5.25 4.82 6.30
CA MET A 16 6.54 4.66 5.63
C MET A 16 7.10 6.01 5.17
N TRP A 17 6.30 6.89 4.58
CA TRP A 17 6.78 8.23 4.20
C TRP A 17 7.00 9.16 5.38
N GLU A 18 6.20 9.08 6.43
CA GLU A 18 6.43 9.86 7.65
C GLU A 18 7.76 9.46 8.31
N LYS A 19 8.07 8.17 8.32
CA LYS A 19 9.28 7.64 8.96
C LYS A 19 10.54 7.77 8.12
N TYR A 20 10.44 7.61 6.80
CA TYR A 20 11.60 7.50 5.91
C TYR A 20 11.63 8.56 4.78
N GLY A 21 10.61 9.42 4.67
CA GLY A 21 10.49 10.51 3.69
C GLY A 21 9.84 10.11 2.35
N LYS A 22 9.38 11.06 1.53
CA LYS A 22 8.81 10.70 0.20
C LYS A 22 9.84 10.09 -0.76
N SER A 23 11.13 10.42 -0.57
CA SER A 23 12.28 9.83 -1.29
C SER A 23 12.73 8.49 -0.70
N THR A 24 11.82 7.76 -0.05
CA THR A 24 12.18 6.52 0.67
C THR A 24 12.79 5.48 -0.25
N ASP A 25 13.80 4.81 0.31
CA ASP A 25 14.48 3.64 -0.20
C ASP A 25 13.53 2.61 -0.85
N PHE A 26 13.88 2.19 -2.07
CA PHE A 26 13.09 1.23 -2.86
C PHE A 26 12.80 -0.07 -2.08
N ASN A 27 13.69 -0.45 -1.16
CA ASN A 27 13.53 -1.62 -0.31
C ASN A 27 12.33 -1.49 0.65
N LYS A 28 12.16 -0.33 1.30
CA LYS A 28 11.05 -0.11 2.25
C LYS A 28 9.70 -0.08 1.54
N ARG A 29 9.64 0.54 0.35
CA ARG A 29 8.43 0.51 -0.48
C ARG A 29 8.06 -0.92 -0.88
N ARG A 30 9.06 -1.77 -1.17
CA ARG A 30 8.87 -3.19 -1.50
C ARG A 30 8.37 -4.00 -0.30
N GLU A 31 8.86 -3.73 0.90
CA GLU A 31 8.36 -4.35 2.14
C GLU A 31 6.88 -4.02 2.37
N VAL A 32 6.50 -2.74 2.29
CA VAL A 32 5.10 -2.31 2.44
C VAL A 32 4.20 -2.93 1.35
N TYR A 33 4.68 -2.98 0.10
CA TYR A 33 3.97 -3.64 -1.00
C TYR A 33 3.74 -5.13 -0.73
N ALA A 34 4.77 -5.85 -0.29
CA ALA A 34 4.67 -7.28 -0.01
C ALA A 34 3.69 -7.57 1.13
N HIS A 35 3.74 -6.76 2.20
CA HIS A 35 2.84 -6.92 3.33
C HIS A 35 1.39 -6.62 2.93
N CYS A 36 1.15 -5.50 2.23
CA CYS A 36 -0.20 -5.18 1.79
C CYS A 36 -0.75 -6.23 0.81
N LYS A 37 0.10 -6.81 -0.04
CA LYS A 37 -0.27 -7.92 -0.93
C LYS A 37 -0.74 -9.15 -0.15
N ASP A 38 -0.07 -9.52 0.94
CA ASP A 38 -0.45 -10.69 1.74
C ASP A 38 -1.81 -10.49 2.44
N VAL A 39 -2.02 -9.29 3.00
CA VAL A 39 -3.30 -8.90 3.63
C VAL A 39 -4.44 -8.88 2.60
N CYS A 40 -4.20 -8.27 1.43
CA CYS A 40 -5.16 -8.21 0.33
C CYS A 40 -5.48 -9.58 -0.26
N LYS A 41 -4.48 -10.48 -0.36
CA LYS A 41 -4.65 -11.83 -0.89
C LYS A 41 -5.67 -12.64 -0.08
N LYS A 42 -5.63 -12.54 1.26
CA LYS A 42 -6.61 -13.17 2.16
C LYS A 42 -8.05 -12.69 1.93
N ASN A 43 -8.20 -11.52 1.30
CA ASN A 43 -9.48 -10.90 0.96
C ASN A 43 -9.86 -11.04 -0.53
N GLY A 44 -9.12 -11.84 -1.32
CA GLY A 44 -9.37 -12.06 -2.74
C GLY A 44 -8.78 -11.00 -3.68
N TYR A 45 -8.07 -10.00 -3.17
CA TYR A 45 -7.39 -8.98 -3.97
C TYR A 45 -6.03 -9.50 -4.40
N THR A 46 -5.97 -10.11 -5.59
CA THR A 46 -4.75 -10.66 -6.17
C THR A 46 -4.55 -10.16 -7.60
N GLY A 47 -3.33 -10.35 -8.13
CA GLY A 47 -3.00 -9.95 -9.51
C GLY A 47 -3.26 -8.47 -9.78
N GLU A 48 -3.97 -8.18 -10.87
CA GLU A 48 -4.27 -6.83 -11.34
C GLU A 48 -5.14 -6.04 -10.36
N CYS A 49 -6.10 -6.68 -9.69
CA CYS A 49 -6.94 -6.04 -8.68
C CYS A 49 -6.12 -5.44 -7.53
N PHE A 50 -5.06 -6.14 -7.10
CA PHE A 50 -4.16 -5.62 -6.08
C PHE A 50 -3.29 -4.47 -6.61
N VAL A 51 -2.79 -4.58 -7.84
CA VAL A 51 -1.97 -3.53 -8.46
C VAL A 51 -2.76 -2.22 -8.59
N THR A 52 -4.02 -2.29 -9.02
CA THR A 52 -4.92 -1.13 -9.09
C THR A 52 -5.16 -0.52 -7.71
N LEU A 53 -5.43 -1.36 -6.71
CA LEU A 53 -5.63 -0.91 -5.32
C LEU A 53 -4.39 -0.20 -4.76
N TRP A 54 -3.22 -0.80 -4.95
CA TRP A 54 -1.94 -0.22 -4.51
C TRP A 54 -1.66 1.13 -5.18
N ASN A 55 -1.93 1.24 -6.49
CA ASN A 55 -1.75 2.49 -7.21
C ASN A 55 -2.72 3.57 -6.73
N THR A 56 -3.97 3.22 -6.43
CA THR A 56 -4.94 4.15 -5.84
C THR A 56 -4.47 4.61 -4.46
N ALA A 57 -4.13 3.69 -3.56
CA ALA A 57 -3.63 4.01 -2.22
C ALA A 57 -2.38 4.90 -2.29
N SER A 58 -1.41 4.54 -3.15
CA SER A 58 -0.19 5.32 -3.34
C SER A 58 -0.46 6.72 -3.92
N LYS A 59 -1.52 6.93 -4.71
CA LYS A 59 -1.91 8.26 -5.20
C LYS A 59 -2.64 9.07 -4.13
N SER A 60 -3.56 8.45 -3.38
CA SER A 60 -4.30 9.09 -2.28
C SER A 60 -3.35 9.77 -1.29
N VAL A 61 -2.30 9.06 -0.87
CA VAL A 61 -1.33 9.60 0.09
C VAL A 61 -0.44 10.68 -0.54
N HIS A 62 -0.16 10.64 -1.86
CA HIS A 62 0.68 11.67 -2.52
C HIS A 62 -0.04 13.00 -2.73
N GLY A 63 -1.38 12.98 -2.81
CA GLY A 63 -2.21 14.16 -3.10
C GLY A 63 -2.74 14.92 -1.88
N ALA A 64 -2.43 14.44 -0.66
CA ALA A 64 -2.78 15.09 0.61
C ALA A 64 -1.61 15.92 1.18
#